data_AF-A0A1G8KBZ2-F1
#
_entry.id   AF-A0A1G8KBZ2-F1
#
_cell.length_a   1.000
_cell.length_b   1.000
_cell.length_c   1.000
_cell.angle_alpha   90.00
_cell.angle_beta   90.00
_cell.angle_gamma   90.00
#
_symmetry.space_group_name_H-M   'P 1'
#
loop_
_entity.id
_entity.type
_entity.pdbx_description
1 polymer ?
#
loop_
_entity_poly.entity_id
_entity_poly.type
_entity_poly.pdbx_seq_one_letter_code
_entity_poly.pdbx_strand_id
1 'polypeptide(L)'
;MSAMIIKEYKELLREKNEIEQRLPSLPEGYISTKTIKGKQYCYLQNRVDGKITSKYLKENEVDTIKEQVERCKKYKSELPKIEVRLKELEQAAKLIDKSIARHLIVLKLSYGMDALSNVQKERSALFANALNAIEGVYASKITQQNIDKWKIGDESFISIFQTTLNMYGFMPEV
;
A
#
# COMPACT_ATOMS: atom_id res chain seq x y z
N MET A 1 14.74 -21.94 5.61
CA MET A 1 13.60 -21.88 4.66
C MET A 1 12.51 -20.91 5.14
N SER A 2 12.01 -21.03 6.38
CA SER A 2 11.03 -20.10 6.98
C SER A 2 11.45 -18.62 6.96
N ALA A 3 12.65 -18.31 7.43
CA ALA A 3 13.18 -16.94 7.46
C ALA A 3 13.27 -16.29 6.07
N MET A 4 13.53 -17.10 5.02
CA MET A 4 13.63 -16.62 3.65
C MET A 4 12.25 -16.23 3.09
N ILE A 5 11.22 -17.05 3.31
CA ILE A 5 9.84 -16.76 2.93
C ILE A 5 9.35 -15.47 3.61
N ILE A 6 9.59 -15.35 4.92
CA ILE A 6 9.17 -14.16 5.68
C ILE A 6 9.89 -12.91 5.17
N LYS A 7 11.20 -13.00 4.88
CA LYS A 7 11.98 -11.88 4.35
C LYS A 7 11.46 -11.44 2.98
N GLU A 8 11.32 -12.37 2.04
CA GLU A 8 10.80 -12.09 0.69
C GLU A 8 9.40 -11.45 0.76
N TYR A 9 8.52 -12.00 1.60
CA TYR A 9 7.17 -11.48 1.79
C TYR A 9 7.17 -10.04 2.32
N LYS A 10 8.03 -9.72 3.30
CA LYS A 10 8.19 -8.34 3.81
C LYS A 10 8.67 -7.38 2.72
N GLU A 11 9.63 -7.79 1.90
CA GLU A 11 10.17 -6.98 0.80
C GLU A 11 9.09 -6.69 -0.25
N LEU A 12 8.31 -7.71 -0.64
CA LEU A 12 7.20 -7.57 -1.57
C LEU A 12 6.07 -6.69 -1.02
N LEU A 13 5.73 -6.79 0.27
CA LEU A 13 4.76 -5.90 0.90
C LEU A 13 5.23 -4.45 0.93
N ARG A 14 6.53 -4.21 1.16
CA ARG A 14 7.11 -2.87 1.10
C ARG A 14 7.02 -2.30 -0.30
N GLU A 15 7.44 -3.07 -1.31
CA GLU A 15 7.35 -2.66 -2.72
C GLU A 15 5.91 -2.38 -3.14
N LYS A 16 4.98 -3.26 -2.75
CA LYS A 16 3.54 -3.07 -2.97
C LYS A 16 3.06 -1.74 -2.38
N ASN A 17 3.36 -1.47 -1.11
CA ASN A 17 2.94 -0.25 -0.45
C ASN A 17 3.53 1.01 -1.11
N GLU A 18 4.80 0.99 -1.52
CA GLU A 18 5.41 2.11 -2.25
C GLU A 18 4.70 2.40 -3.58
N ILE A 19 4.36 1.35 -4.33
CA ILE A 19 3.63 1.48 -5.59
C ILE A 19 2.23 2.05 -5.34
N GLU A 20 1.48 1.48 -4.38
CA GLU A 20 0.11 1.91 -4.05
C GLU A 20 0.05 3.38 -3.58
N GLN A 21 1.08 3.87 -2.90
CA GLN A 21 1.16 5.27 -2.49
C GLN A 21 1.49 6.23 -3.63
N ARG A 22 2.37 5.83 -4.55
CA ARG A 22 2.80 6.69 -5.66
C ARG A 22 1.79 6.71 -6.80
N LEU A 23 1.17 5.58 -7.10
CA LEU A 23 0.31 5.39 -8.26
C LEU A 23 -0.80 6.45 -8.41
N PRO A 24 -1.55 6.84 -7.36
CA PRO A 24 -2.62 7.85 -7.47
C PRO A 24 -2.15 9.24 -7.88
N SER A 25 -0.86 9.56 -7.68
CA SER A 25 -0.27 10.86 -8.03
C SER A 25 0.31 10.90 -9.45
N LEU A 26 0.40 9.77 -10.14
CA LEU A 26 0.97 9.70 -11.49
C LEU A 26 -0.12 9.92 -12.56
N PRO A 27 0.18 10.67 -13.63
CA PRO A 27 -0.71 10.83 -14.77
C PRO A 27 -0.90 9.50 -15.50
N GLU A 28 -2.15 9.19 -15.82
CA GLU A 28 -2.49 8.06 -16.66
C GLU A 28 -2.59 8.46 -18.14
N GLY A 29 -2.29 7.51 -19.03
CA GLY A 29 -2.51 7.67 -20.46
C GLY A 29 -1.25 7.49 -21.31
N TYR A 30 -1.13 8.29 -22.35
CA TYR A 30 0.03 8.33 -23.25
C TYR A 30 0.24 9.73 -23.81
N ILE A 31 1.45 10.00 -24.30
CA ILE A 31 1.80 11.26 -24.95
C ILE A 31 1.56 11.14 -26.45
N SER A 32 0.83 12.09 -27.02
CA SER A 32 0.59 12.21 -28.46
C SER A 32 1.14 13.52 -28.97
N THR A 33 1.84 13.48 -30.10
CA THR A 33 2.36 14.66 -30.78
C THR A 33 1.49 14.98 -31.99
N LYS A 34 1.10 16.25 -32.14
CA LYS A 34 0.33 16.74 -33.27
C LYS A 34 1.06 17.90 -33.93
N THR A 35 1.11 17.89 -35.26
CA THR A 35 1.65 19.01 -36.04
C THR A 35 0.50 19.89 -36.51
N ILE A 36 0.49 21.16 -36.09
CA ILE A 36 -0.53 22.15 -36.47
C ILE A 36 0.19 23.35 -37.08
N LYS A 37 -0.11 23.67 -38.34
CA LYS A 37 0.53 24.78 -39.08
C LYS A 37 2.08 24.73 -39.02
N GLY A 38 2.65 23.52 -39.14
CA GLY A 38 4.10 23.28 -39.09
C GLY A 38 4.73 23.25 -37.69
N LYS A 39 3.97 23.54 -36.63
CA LYS A 39 4.46 23.48 -35.24
C LYS A 39 4.02 22.19 -34.56
N GLN A 40 4.93 21.55 -33.82
CA GLN A 40 4.61 20.35 -33.04
C GLN A 40 4.07 20.73 -31.65
N TYR A 41 3.05 20.01 -31.23
CA TYR A 41 2.38 20.17 -29.94
C TYR A 41 2.21 18.80 -29.29
N CYS A 42 2.61 18.69 -28.03
CA CYS A 42 2.46 17.46 -27.24
C CYS A 42 1.20 17.53 -26.39
N TYR A 43 0.52 16.38 -26.27
CA TYR A 43 -0.70 16.23 -25.49
C TYR A 43 -0.62 14.97 -24.63
N LEU A 44 -1.04 15.07 -23.37
CA LEU A 44 -1.41 13.92 -22.56
C LEU A 44 -2.81 13.47 -22.97
N GLN A 45 -2.93 12.22 -23.40
CA GLN A 45 -4.20 11.62 -23.79
C GLN A 45 -4.57 10.48 -22.85
N ASN A 46 -5.78 10.53 -22.31
CA ASN A 46 -6.35 9.48 -21.48
C ASN A 46 -7.83 9.26 -21.80
N ARG A 47 -8.36 8.09 -21.43
CA ARG A 47 -9.78 7.79 -21.54
C ARG A 47 -10.47 8.09 -20.22
N VAL A 48 -11.51 8.91 -20.28
CA VAL A 48 -12.40 9.20 -19.17
C VAL A 48 -13.82 8.96 -19.69
N ASP A 49 -14.57 8.06 -19.06
CA ASP A 49 -15.95 7.71 -19.44
C ASP A 49 -16.12 7.35 -20.93
N GLY A 50 -15.18 6.56 -21.46
CA GLY A 50 -15.19 6.11 -22.86
C GLY A 50 -14.76 7.17 -23.90
N LYS A 51 -14.54 8.43 -23.49
CA LYS A 51 -14.08 9.52 -24.36
C LYS A 51 -12.59 9.78 -24.19
N ILE A 52 -11.92 10.12 -25.28
CA ILE A 52 -10.52 10.55 -25.25
C ILE A 52 -10.47 12.01 -24.80
N THR A 53 -9.85 12.27 -23.66
CA THR A 53 -9.49 13.61 -23.21
C THR A 53 -8.07 13.91 -23.66
N SER A 54 -7.84 15.13 -24.17
CA SER A 54 -6.52 15.58 -24.61
C SER A 54 -6.13 16.85 -23.88
N LYS A 55 -5.09 16.78 -23.03
CA LYS A 55 -4.54 17.93 -22.31
C LYS A 55 -3.24 18.37 -22.97
N TYR A 56 -3.16 19.63 -23.38
CA TYR A 56 -1.93 20.20 -23.94
C TYR A 56 -0.81 20.23 -22.88
N LEU A 57 0.42 19.93 -23.30
CA LEU A 57 1.62 19.98 -22.49
C LEU A 57 2.57 21.06 -23.02
N LYS A 58 3.09 21.89 -22.12
CA LYS A 58 4.15 22.84 -22.46
C LYS A 58 5.44 22.09 -22.74
N GLU A 59 6.28 22.66 -23.60
CA GLU A 59 7.54 22.04 -24.05
C GLU A 59 8.44 21.64 -22.88
N ASN A 60 8.55 22.47 -21.85
CA ASN A 60 9.34 22.20 -20.63
C ASN A 60 8.73 21.15 -19.68
N GLU A 61 7.48 20.73 -19.89
CA GLU A 61 6.78 19.73 -19.08
C GLU A 61 6.74 18.35 -19.76
N VAL A 62 6.98 18.28 -21.08
CA VAL A 62 6.78 17.07 -21.88
C VAL A 62 7.58 15.89 -21.34
N ASP A 63 8.88 16.06 -21.13
CA ASP A 63 9.76 14.97 -20.71
C ASP A 63 9.40 14.46 -19.31
N THR A 64 9.17 15.39 -18.37
CA THR A 64 8.73 15.06 -17.01
C THR A 64 7.43 14.26 -17.01
N ILE A 65 6.40 14.71 -17.74
CA ILE A 65 5.11 14.01 -17.79
C ILE A 65 5.25 12.66 -18.50
N LYS A 66 6.07 12.58 -19.55
CA LYS A 66 6.35 11.32 -20.26
C LYS A 66 6.97 10.29 -19.31
N GLU A 67 7.97 10.67 -18.53
CA GLU A 67 8.58 9.78 -17.53
C GLU A 67 7.57 9.31 -16.48
N GLN A 68 6.72 10.21 -16.00
CA GLN A 68 5.69 9.88 -15.02
C GLN A 68 4.64 8.91 -15.59
N VAL A 69 4.23 9.08 -16.85
CA VAL A 69 3.32 8.16 -17.55
C VAL A 69 3.94 6.77 -17.70
N GLU A 70 5.20 6.69 -18.13
CA GLU A 70 5.90 5.40 -18.24
C GLU A 70 6.07 4.73 -16.87
N ARG A 71 6.33 5.51 -15.81
CA ARG A 71 6.35 4.99 -14.43
C ARG A 71 4.98 4.46 -14.01
N CYS A 72 3.89 5.16 -14.35
CA CYS A 72 2.53 4.69 -14.07
C CYS A 72 2.25 3.35 -14.75
N LYS A 73 2.60 3.21 -16.04
CA LYS A 73 2.48 1.94 -16.78
C LYS A 73 3.29 0.82 -16.14
N LYS A 74 4.55 1.12 -15.77
CA LYS A 74 5.44 0.16 -15.10
C LYS A 74 4.81 -0.33 -13.79
N TYR A 75 4.38 0.58 -12.92
CA TYR A 75 3.71 0.25 -11.66
C TYR A 75 2.43 -0.56 -11.85
N LYS A 76 1.58 -0.20 -12.81
CA LYS A 76 0.38 -0.99 -13.15
C LYS A 76 0.71 -2.39 -13.66
N SER A 77 1.88 -2.60 -14.25
CA SER A 77 2.34 -3.91 -14.72
C SER A 77 3.04 -4.75 -13.63
N GLU A 78 3.67 -4.10 -12.65
CA GLU A 78 4.40 -4.74 -11.55
C GLU A 78 3.48 -5.16 -10.41
N LEU A 79 2.50 -4.32 -10.08
CA LEU A 79 1.59 -4.56 -8.96
C LEU A 79 0.89 -5.94 -9.04
N PRO A 80 0.30 -6.36 -10.18
CA PRO A 80 -0.30 -7.70 -10.28
C PRO A 80 0.71 -8.85 -10.11
N LYS A 81 1.97 -8.66 -10.53
CA LYS A 81 3.02 -9.69 -10.38
C LYS A 81 3.40 -9.86 -8.91
N ILE A 82 3.53 -8.75 -8.19
CA ILE A 82 3.77 -8.75 -6.74
C ILE A 82 2.60 -9.44 -6.02
N GLU A 83 1.36 -9.14 -6.39
CA GLU A 83 0.18 -9.76 -5.78
C GLU A 83 0.10 -11.27 -6.03
N VAL A 84 0.45 -11.73 -7.23
CA VAL A 84 0.54 -13.16 -7.53
C VAL A 84 1.61 -13.81 -6.66
N ARG A 85 2.80 -13.21 -6.58
CA ARG A 85 3.91 -13.76 -5.78
C ARG A 85 3.60 -13.82 -4.28
N LEU A 86 2.96 -12.79 -3.74
CA LEU A 86 2.47 -12.79 -2.35
C LEU A 86 1.50 -13.95 -2.10
N LYS A 87 0.57 -14.22 -3.02
CA LYS A 87 -0.37 -15.35 -2.91
C LYS A 87 0.34 -16.71 -2.96
N GLU A 88 1.35 -16.87 -3.81
CA GLU A 88 2.16 -18.09 -3.86
C GLU A 88 2.88 -18.34 -2.52
N LEU A 89 3.49 -17.31 -1.94
CA LEU A 89 4.17 -17.41 -0.64
C LEU A 89 3.18 -17.75 0.49
N GLU A 90 1.97 -17.18 0.47
CA GLU A 90 0.89 -17.50 1.41
C GLU A 90 0.45 -18.97 1.29
N GLN A 91 0.33 -19.50 0.07
CA GLN A 91 -0.01 -20.91 -0.16
C GLN A 91 1.11 -21.84 0.29
N ALA A 92 2.36 -21.53 -0.05
CA ALA A 92 3.51 -22.29 0.37
C ALA A 92 3.63 -22.32 1.90
N ALA A 93 3.46 -21.17 2.57
CA ALA A 93 3.49 -21.10 4.02
C ALA A 93 2.42 -22.00 4.67
N LYS A 94 1.20 -22.04 4.14
CA LYS A 94 0.13 -22.93 4.64
C LYS A 94 0.47 -24.42 4.55
N LEU A 95 1.23 -24.82 3.52
CA LEU A 95 1.65 -26.21 3.32
C LEU A 95 2.85 -26.59 4.19
N ILE A 96 3.75 -25.64 4.44
CA ILE A 96 4.98 -25.88 5.22
C ILE A 96 4.71 -25.85 6.72
N ASP A 97 4.14 -24.75 7.23
CA ASP A 97 3.92 -24.55 8.65
C ASP A 97 2.84 -23.47 8.92
N LYS A 98 1.85 -23.83 9.73
CA LYS A 98 0.78 -22.93 10.18
C LYS A 98 1.30 -21.73 10.98
N SER A 99 2.46 -21.83 11.64
CA SER A 99 3.10 -20.71 12.35
C SER A 99 3.55 -19.63 11.37
N ILE A 100 4.22 -20.02 10.28
CA ILE A 100 4.66 -19.13 9.21
C ILE A 100 3.44 -18.49 8.55
N ALA A 101 2.41 -19.27 8.24
CA ALA A 101 1.18 -18.74 7.64
C ALA A 101 0.52 -17.67 8.53
N ARG A 102 0.47 -17.88 9.85
CA ARG A 102 -0.01 -16.88 10.81
C ARG A 102 0.85 -15.62 10.82
N HIS A 103 2.18 -15.77 10.79
CA HIS A 103 3.10 -14.64 10.73
C HIS A 103 2.89 -13.79 9.47
N LEU A 104 2.73 -14.42 8.30
CA LEU A 104 2.46 -13.71 7.04
C LEU A 104 1.13 -12.95 7.10
N ILE A 105 0.10 -13.50 7.73
CA ILE A 105 -1.19 -12.81 7.92
C ILE A 105 -1.01 -11.54 8.75
N VAL A 106 -0.24 -11.59 9.85
CA VAL A 106 0.04 -10.40 10.67
C VAL A 106 0.78 -9.34 9.87
N LEU A 107 1.78 -9.74 9.06
CA LEU A 107 2.48 -8.82 8.15
C LEU A 107 1.54 -8.19 7.12
N LYS A 108 0.65 -8.99 6.54
CA LYS A 108 -0.33 -8.53 5.55
C LYS A 108 -1.37 -7.57 6.13
N LEU A 109 -1.78 -7.77 7.37
CA LEU A 109 -2.77 -6.90 8.01
C LEU A 109 -2.15 -5.60 8.54
N SER A 110 -0.84 -5.58 8.75
CA SER A 110 -0.11 -4.41 9.27
C SER A 110 0.59 -3.58 8.18
N TYR A 111 0.70 -4.08 6.94
CA TYR A 111 1.42 -3.35 5.90
C TYR A 111 0.77 -1.99 5.59
N GLY A 112 1.62 -0.98 5.38
CA GLY A 112 1.18 0.37 5.03
C GLY A 112 0.66 1.21 6.20
N MET A 113 0.32 0.60 7.34
CA MET A 113 -0.20 1.31 8.52
C MET A 113 0.78 2.37 9.04
N ASP A 114 2.08 2.04 9.06
CA ASP A 114 3.11 2.97 9.53
C ASP A 114 3.36 4.14 8.55
N ALA A 115 2.98 3.97 7.29
CA ALA A 115 3.17 4.98 6.26
C ALA A 115 1.98 5.95 6.12
N LEU A 116 0.95 5.80 6.95
CA LEU A 116 -0.13 6.77 7.08
C LEU A 116 0.36 8.08 7.70
N SER A 117 -0.16 9.21 7.23
CA SER A 117 0.04 10.51 7.89
C SER A 117 -0.59 10.53 9.29
N ASN A 118 -0.10 11.40 10.18
CA ASN A 118 -0.65 11.51 11.55
C ASN A 118 -2.17 11.78 11.56
N VAL A 119 -2.67 12.56 10.60
CA VAL A 119 -4.10 12.82 10.43
C VAL A 119 -4.86 11.54 10.03
N GLN A 120 -4.30 10.73 9.13
CA GLN A 120 -4.89 9.44 8.76
C GLN A 120 -4.86 8.46 9.94
N LYS A 121 -3.76 8.38 10.69
CA LYS A 121 -3.64 7.53 11.88
C LYS A 121 -4.69 7.90 12.95
N GLU A 122 -4.86 9.18 13.23
CA GLU A 122 -5.88 9.67 14.16
C GLU A 122 -7.30 9.30 13.69
N ARG A 123 -7.62 9.56 12.42
CA ARG A 123 -8.92 9.19 11.84
C ARG A 123 -9.19 7.68 11.91
N SER A 124 -8.18 6.86 11.60
CA SER A 124 -8.28 5.39 11.70
C SER A 124 -8.56 4.94 13.13
N ALA A 125 -7.86 5.52 14.13
CA ALA A 125 -8.09 5.19 15.53
C ALA A 125 -9.48 5.61 16.02
N LEU A 126 -9.94 6.81 15.65
CA LEU A 126 -11.29 7.29 15.99
C LEU A 126 -12.37 6.41 15.37
N PHE A 127 -12.20 6.01 14.10
CA PHE A 127 -13.12 5.11 13.43
C PHE A 127 -13.20 3.74 14.12
N ALA A 128 -12.04 3.15 14.45
CA ALA A 128 -11.99 1.89 15.20
C ALA A 128 -12.67 2.01 16.57
N ASN A 129 -12.44 3.10 17.30
CA ASN A 129 -13.07 3.34 18.60
C ASN A 129 -14.60 3.49 18.50
N ALA A 130 -15.09 4.14 17.44
CA ALA A 130 -16.53 4.25 17.20
C ALA A 130 -17.17 2.87 16.93
N LEU A 131 -16.52 2.02 16.10
CA LEU A 131 -16.99 0.65 15.87
C LEU A 131 -17.00 -0.18 17.15
N ASN A 132 -15.91 -0.14 17.91
CA ASN A 132 -15.78 -0.82 19.19
C ASN A 132 -16.86 -0.38 20.20
N ALA A 133 -17.20 0.91 20.23
CA ALA A 133 -18.24 1.44 21.10
C ALA A 133 -19.65 0.94 20.71
N ILE A 134 -19.92 0.78 19.41
CA ILE A 134 -21.18 0.20 18.92
C ILE A 134 -21.30 -1.27 19.35
N GLU A 135 -20.20 -2.02 19.28
CA GLU A 135 -20.17 -3.43 19.66
C GLU A 135 -20.03 -3.66 21.18
N GLY A 136 -19.73 -2.60 21.95
CA GLY A 136 -19.44 -2.69 23.38
C GLY A 136 -18.12 -3.39 23.72
N VAL A 137 -17.21 -3.52 22.75
CA VAL A 137 -15.92 -4.22 22.87
C VAL A 137 -14.78 -3.22 22.80
N TYR A 138 -14.38 -2.68 23.95
CA TYR A 138 -13.32 -1.68 24.03
C TYR A 138 -11.93 -2.31 24.01
N ALA A 139 -10.97 -1.59 23.42
CA ALA A 139 -9.56 -1.95 23.48
C ALA A 139 -9.06 -1.94 24.94
N SER A 140 -8.14 -2.85 25.26
CA SER A 140 -7.47 -2.84 26.57
C SER A 140 -6.71 -1.52 26.79
N LYS A 141 -6.48 -1.13 28.05
CA LYS A 141 -5.69 0.07 28.39
C LYS A 141 -4.29 0.05 27.75
N ILE A 142 -3.66 -1.13 27.73
CA ILE A 142 -2.33 -1.32 27.12
C ILE A 142 -2.41 -1.13 25.61
N THR A 143 -3.40 -1.74 24.95
CA THR A 143 -3.63 -1.57 23.50
C THR A 143 -3.87 -0.11 23.16
N GLN A 144 -4.67 0.61 23.94
CA GLN A 144 -4.96 2.02 23.70
C GLN A 144 -3.70 2.89 23.81
N GLN A 145 -2.89 2.68 24.86
CA GLN A 145 -1.62 3.39 25.04
C GLN A 145 -0.65 3.14 23.88
N ASN A 146 -0.59 1.89 23.41
CA ASN A 146 0.24 1.53 22.28
C ASN A 146 -0.25 2.19 20.98
N ILE A 147 -1.57 2.20 20.73
CA ILE A 147 -2.16 2.93 19.60
C ILE A 147 -1.76 4.41 19.64
N ASP A 148 -1.81 5.05 20.82
CA ASP A 148 -1.40 6.45 20.96
C ASP A 148 0.07 6.68 20.60
N LYS A 149 0.97 5.76 20.96
CA LYS A 149 2.38 5.81 20.52
C LYS A 149 2.54 5.66 19.01
N TRP A 150 1.80 4.77 18.37
CA TRP A 150 1.86 4.62 16.91
C TRP A 150 1.35 5.85 16.15
N LYS A 151 0.33 6.54 16.69
CA LYS A 151 -0.19 7.77 16.09
C LYS A 151 0.87 8.86 15.98
N ILE A 152 1.79 8.94 16.96
CA ILE A 152 2.90 9.89 16.96
C ILE A 152 4.18 9.34 16.34
N GLY A 153 4.23 8.05 16.00
CA GLY A 153 5.35 7.40 15.33
C GLY A 153 6.39 6.78 16.27
N ASP A 154 6.12 6.71 17.57
CA ASP A 154 7.02 6.15 18.58
C ASP A 154 7.00 4.61 18.61
N GLU A 155 6.00 3.98 17.99
CA GLU A 155 5.84 2.53 17.92
C GLU A 155 5.33 2.12 16.53
N SER A 156 5.80 0.97 16.03
CA SER A 156 5.30 0.40 14.77
C SER A 156 3.96 -0.31 14.97
N PHE A 157 3.06 -0.22 14.00
CA PHE A 157 1.74 -0.87 14.09
C PHE A 157 1.85 -2.38 14.28
N ILE A 158 2.83 -3.02 13.63
CA ILE A 158 3.05 -4.46 13.75
C ILE A 158 3.39 -4.87 15.19
N SER A 159 4.22 -4.09 15.89
CA SER A 159 4.58 -4.33 17.29
C SER A 159 3.34 -4.27 18.20
N ILE A 160 2.47 -3.28 17.98
CA ILE A 160 1.20 -3.14 18.70
C ILE A 160 0.30 -4.34 18.44
N PHE A 161 0.21 -4.75 17.17
CA PHE A 161 -0.67 -5.81 16.76
C PHE A 161 -0.23 -7.15 17.36
N GLN A 162 1.07 -7.47 17.31
CA GLN A 162 1.64 -8.67 17.94
C GLN A 162 1.46 -8.65 19.45
N THR A 163 1.78 -7.53 20.11
CA THR A 163 1.59 -7.37 21.57
C THR A 163 0.13 -7.59 21.96
N THR A 164 -0.80 -7.05 21.17
CA THR A 164 -2.24 -7.20 21.42
C THR A 164 -2.70 -8.64 21.23
N LEU A 165 -2.27 -9.31 20.16
CA LEU A 165 -2.58 -10.73 19.94
C LEU A 165 -2.05 -11.61 21.08
N ASN A 166 -0.81 -11.37 21.52
CA ASN A 166 -0.18 -12.10 22.63
C ASN A 166 -0.99 -11.96 23.94
N MET A 167 -1.56 -10.80 24.23
CA MET A 167 -2.43 -10.60 25.41
C MET A 167 -3.67 -11.51 25.41
N TYR A 168 -4.16 -11.91 24.23
CA TYR A 168 -5.30 -12.80 24.08
C TYR A 168 -4.88 -14.26 23.81
N GLY A 169 -3.60 -14.61 24.02
CA GLY A 169 -3.10 -15.97 23.84
C GLY A 169 -2.87 -16.37 22.38
N PHE A 170 -2.92 -15.43 21.44
CA PHE A 170 -2.54 -15.67 20.05
C PHE A 170 -1.07 -15.33 19.88
N MET A 171 -0.23 -16.33 19.64
CA MET A 171 1.20 -16.16 19.38
C MET A 171 1.46 -16.18 17.86
N PRO A 172 1.69 -15.02 17.21
CA PRO A 172 2.01 -14.92 15.79
C PRO A 172 3.52 -15.00 15.49
N GLU A 173 4.34 -15.10 16.53
CA GLU A 173 5.78 -15.29 16.43
C GLU A 173 6.11 -16.75 16.10
N VAL A 174 7.19 -16.95 15.33
CA VAL A 174 7.79 -18.26 15.05
C VAL A 174 9.03 -18.40 15.91
#